data_AF-A0A4Y9J900-F1
#
_entry.id   AF-A0A4Y9J900-F1
#
_cell.length_a   1.000
_cell.length_b   1.000
_cell.length_c   1.000
_cell.angle_alpha   90.00
_cell.angle_beta   90.00
_cell.angle_gamma   90.00
#
_symmetry.space_group_name_H-M   'P 1'
#
loop_
_entity.id
_entity.type
_entity.pdbx_description
1 polymer ?
#
loop_
_entity_poly.entity_id
_entity_poly.type
_entity_poly.pdbx_seq_one_letter_code
_entity_poly.pdbx_strand_id
1 'polypeptide(L)'
;MYSERNSTLRGSFMKHFKIGLRTFKTATAVAICLLISHLISRDSPVLSCLAAVYCLRTDAASSYHFSKHRIFGTSIGVFVSIGAIFIQNILTRTIFSDTLLVFIGVIAVIIFCNMTKHPEGIITSVSTFLIICFNTPATETIHYAFFRIFDVLIGASVAVLVDFSLPGKKS
;
A
#
# COMPACT_ATOMS: atom_id res chain seq x y z
N MET A 1 -39.06 -24.90 -27.41
CA MET A 1 -38.02 -25.54 -26.56
C MET A 1 -36.73 -24.74 -26.37
N TYR A 2 -36.34 -23.80 -27.26
CA TYR A 2 -35.13 -22.97 -27.07
C TYR A 2 -35.33 -21.72 -26.19
N SER A 3 -36.58 -21.25 -26.02
CA SER A 3 -36.89 -19.99 -25.31
C SER A 3 -36.86 -20.08 -23.77
N GLU A 4 -37.04 -21.26 -23.17
CA GLU A 4 -37.12 -21.42 -21.71
C GLU A 4 -35.76 -21.67 -21.03
N ARG A 5 -34.73 -22.01 -21.81
CA ARG A 5 -33.37 -22.24 -21.29
C ARG A 5 -32.62 -20.93 -21.02
N ASN A 6 -32.95 -19.87 -21.73
CA ASN A 6 -32.33 -18.56 -21.57
C ASN A 6 -32.91 -17.74 -20.41
N SER A 7 -34.16 -17.99 -20.00
CA SER A 7 -34.79 -17.35 -18.83
C SER A 7 -34.28 -17.93 -17.51
N THR A 8 -33.98 -19.24 -17.47
CA THR A 8 -33.39 -19.92 -16.31
C THR A 8 -31.91 -19.57 -16.09
N LEU A 9 -31.13 -19.40 -17.17
CA LEU A 9 -29.73 -18.93 -17.07
C LEU A 9 -29.65 -17.47 -16.61
N ARG A 10 -30.57 -16.60 -17.03
CA ARG A 10 -30.62 -15.19 -16.62
C ARG A 10 -31.09 -15.01 -15.16
N GLY A 11 -31.93 -15.91 -14.66
CA GLY A 11 -32.36 -15.93 -13.25
C GLY A 11 -31.29 -16.43 -12.26
N SER A 12 -30.32 -17.23 -12.73
CA SER A 12 -29.21 -17.73 -11.90
C SER A 12 -28.13 -16.67 -11.65
N PHE A 13 -27.93 -15.75 -12.61
CA PHE A 13 -26.88 -14.72 -12.52
C PHE A 13 -27.17 -13.61 -11.49
N MET A 14 -28.43 -13.40 -11.10
CA MET A 14 -28.82 -12.33 -10.17
C MET A 14 -28.86 -12.74 -8.68
N LYS A 15 -28.58 -14.01 -8.33
CA LYS A 15 -28.93 -14.53 -7.00
C LYS A 15 -27.84 -14.52 -5.92
N HIS A 16 -26.67 -13.90 -6.12
CA HIS A 16 -25.67 -13.88 -5.03
C HIS A 16 -24.71 -12.69 -4.92
N PHE A 17 -25.06 -11.49 -5.38
CA PHE A 17 -24.33 -10.29 -4.97
C PHE A 17 -24.70 -9.90 -3.52
N LYS A 18 -24.26 -10.71 -2.55
CA LYS A 18 -24.30 -10.32 -1.14
C LYS A 18 -23.07 -9.46 -0.86
N ILE A 19 -23.27 -8.16 -0.68
CA ILE A 19 -22.23 -7.27 -0.18
C ILE A 19 -21.82 -7.79 1.21
N GLY A 20 -20.64 -8.41 1.28
CA GLY A 20 -20.11 -8.93 2.54
C GLY A 20 -19.66 -7.78 3.45
N LEU A 21 -19.64 -8.03 4.76
CA LEU A 21 -19.17 -7.07 5.76
C LEU A 21 -17.77 -6.52 5.42
N ARG A 22 -16.90 -7.36 4.84
CA ARG A 22 -15.57 -6.94 4.37
C ARG A 22 -15.63 -5.80 3.36
N THR A 23 -16.55 -5.83 2.39
CA THR A 23 -16.73 -4.77 1.40
C THR A 23 -17.15 -3.46 2.06
N PHE A 24 -18.08 -3.53 3.03
CA PHE A 24 -18.51 -2.35 3.79
C PHE A 24 -17.38 -1.74 4.63
N LYS A 25 -16.58 -2.58 5.32
CA LYS A 25 -15.40 -2.09 6.07
C LYS A 25 -14.40 -1.37 5.16
N THR A 26 -14.11 -1.92 3.98
CA THR A 26 -13.20 -1.28 3.03
C THR A 26 -13.72 0.08 2.58
N ALA A 27 -15.01 0.19 2.24
CA ALA A 27 -15.62 1.45 1.84
C ALA A 27 -15.56 2.49 2.98
N THR A 28 -15.86 2.08 4.22
CA THR A 28 -15.77 2.94 5.40
C THR A 28 -14.36 3.40 5.68
N ALA A 29 -13.36 2.51 5.58
CA ALA A 29 -11.95 2.87 5.76
C ALA A 29 -11.48 3.89 4.72
N VAL A 30 -11.83 3.70 3.45
CA VAL A 30 -11.52 4.67 2.38
C VAL A 30 -12.21 6.01 2.63
N ALA A 31 -13.49 6.01 3.00
CA ALA A 31 -14.22 7.25 3.32
C ALA A 31 -13.56 8.03 4.47
N ILE A 32 -13.13 7.34 5.53
CA ILE A 32 -12.43 7.97 6.65
C ILE A 32 -11.06 8.51 6.22
N CYS A 33 -10.28 7.76 5.42
CA CYS A 33 -9.01 8.26 4.88
C CYS A 33 -9.20 9.52 4.02
N LEU A 34 -10.25 9.57 3.20
CA LEU A 34 -10.59 10.76 2.40
C LEU A 34 -10.92 11.96 3.30
N LEU A 35 -11.73 11.76 4.33
CA LEU A 35 -12.09 12.83 5.28
C LEU A 35 -10.85 13.35 6.03
N ILE A 36 -10.01 12.46 6.57
CA ILE A 36 -8.77 12.84 7.26
C ILE A 36 -7.85 13.61 6.33
N SER A 37 -7.70 13.16 5.07
CA SER A 37 -6.83 13.83 4.11
C SER A 37 -7.34 15.23 3.73
N HIS A 38 -8.66 15.44 3.66
CA HIS A 38 -9.24 16.78 3.47
C HIS A 38 -8.98 17.69 4.66
N LEU A 39 -9.12 17.17 5.90
CA LEU A 39 -8.87 17.95 7.12
C LEU A 39 -7.40 18.38 7.26
N ILE A 40 -6.47 17.55 6.78
CA ILE A 40 -5.02 17.84 6.81
C ILE A 40 -4.58 18.67 5.59
N SER A 41 -5.51 19.03 4.68
CA SER A 41 -5.21 19.74 3.42
C SER A 41 -4.11 19.04 2.60
N ARG A 42 -4.18 17.71 2.51
CA ARG A 42 -3.17 16.89 1.83
C ARG A 42 -3.33 16.95 0.31
N ASP A 43 -2.23 17.10 -0.43
CA ASP A 43 -2.23 17.18 -1.90
C ASP A 43 -2.83 15.96 -2.60
N SER A 44 -2.69 14.75 -2.01
CA SER A 44 -3.26 13.53 -2.58
C SER A 44 -3.66 12.52 -1.50
N PRO A 45 -4.96 12.18 -1.38
CA PRO A 45 -5.44 11.16 -0.43
C PRO A 45 -5.20 9.72 -0.93
N VAL A 46 -4.70 9.54 -2.15
CA VAL A 46 -4.63 8.22 -2.81
C VAL A 46 -3.74 7.25 -2.02
N LEU A 47 -2.62 7.72 -1.49
CA LEU A 47 -1.65 6.87 -0.78
C LEU A 47 -2.19 6.37 0.55
N SER A 48 -2.88 7.22 1.31
CA SER A 48 -3.50 6.84 2.59
C SER A 48 -4.66 5.87 2.37
N CYS A 49 -5.48 6.09 1.34
CA CYS A 49 -6.56 5.18 0.95
C CYS A 49 -6.03 3.80 0.53
N LEU A 50 -4.99 3.75 -0.32
CA LEU A 50 -4.37 2.49 -0.74
C LEU A 50 -3.72 1.75 0.43
N ALA A 51 -3.10 2.48 1.36
CA ALA A 51 -2.56 1.91 2.58
C ALA A 51 -3.67 1.29 3.44
N ALA A 52 -4.81 1.98 3.61
CA ALA A 52 -5.94 1.44 4.36
C ALA A 52 -6.51 0.16 3.72
N VAL A 53 -6.74 0.17 2.41
CA VAL A 53 -7.22 -1.01 1.67
C VAL A 53 -6.23 -2.18 1.78
N TYR A 54 -4.93 -1.89 1.70
CA TYR A 54 -3.91 -2.92 1.83
C TYR A 54 -3.82 -3.48 3.25
N CYS A 55 -4.01 -2.66 4.28
CA CYS A 55 -3.86 -3.07 5.67
C CYS A 55 -5.10 -3.80 6.22
N LEU A 56 -6.28 -3.52 5.67
CA LEU A 56 -7.54 -4.08 6.15
C LEU A 56 -7.64 -5.59 5.85
N ARG A 57 -7.95 -6.37 6.88
CA ARG A 57 -8.16 -7.83 6.78
C ARG A 57 -9.53 -8.22 7.36
N THR A 58 -9.75 -9.51 7.53
CA THR A 58 -10.98 -10.09 8.10
C THR A 58 -11.01 -10.06 9.62
N ASP A 59 -9.84 -9.98 10.24
CA ASP A 59 -9.60 -10.06 11.67
C ASP A 59 -8.60 -8.99 12.12
N ALA A 60 -8.87 -8.39 13.28
CA ALA A 60 -8.11 -7.24 13.77
C ALA A 60 -6.63 -7.56 14.04
N ALA A 61 -6.33 -8.78 14.46
CA ALA A 61 -4.97 -9.24 14.68
C ALA A 61 -4.17 -9.28 13.38
N SER A 62 -4.74 -9.83 12.29
CA SER A 62 -4.08 -9.81 11.00
C SER A 62 -4.04 -8.41 10.40
N SER A 63 -5.09 -7.58 10.55
CA SER A 63 -5.07 -6.17 10.13
C SER A 63 -3.90 -5.41 10.78
N TYR A 64 -3.68 -5.61 12.08
CA TYR A 64 -2.55 -5.03 12.80
C TYR A 64 -1.19 -5.60 12.33
N HIS A 65 -1.10 -6.92 12.14
CA HIS A 65 0.11 -7.57 11.64
C HIS A 65 0.52 -7.04 10.25
N PHE A 66 -0.43 -6.96 9.30
CA PHE A 66 -0.19 -6.42 7.96
C PHE A 66 0.11 -4.93 7.98
N SER A 67 -0.53 -4.16 8.86
CA SER A 67 -0.23 -2.74 9.07
C SER A 67 1.22 -2.53 9.51
N LYS A 68 1.70 -3.34 10.46
CA LYS A 68 3.09 -3.28 10.92
C LYS A 68 4.07 -3.58 9.79
N HIS A 69 3.81 -4.63 9.01
CA HIS A 69 4.65 -4.98 7.85
C HIS A 69 4.62 -3.91 6.76
N ARG A 70 3.47 -3.27 6.54
CA ARG A 70 3.33 -2.16 5.58
C ARG A 70 4.15 -0.96 6.00
N ILE A 71 4.06 -0.55 7.26
CA ILE A 71 4.82 0.58 7.81
C ILE A 71 6.32 0.26 7.73
N PHE A 72 6.72 -0.91 8.22
CA PHE A 72 8.12 -1.31 8.23
C PHE A 72 8.72 -1.43 6.83
N GLY A 73 8.00 -2.05 5.90
CA GLY A 73 8.44 -2.17 4.52
C GLY A 73 8.54 -0.82 3.81
N THR A 74 7.56 0.07 4.03
CA THR A 74 7.60 1.44 3.49
C THR A 74 8.84 2.19 4.00
N SER A 75 9.15 2.07 5.30
CA SER A 75 10.33 2.71 5.90
C SER A 75 11.64 2.19 5.30
N ILE A 76 11.78 0.87 5.08
CA ILE A 76 12.98 0.31 4.42
C ILE A 76 13.09 0.83 2.98
N GLY A 77 11.99 0.80 2.22
CA GLY A 77 11.98 1.29 0.84
C GLY A 77 12.40 2.75 0.74
N VAL A 78 11.85 3.60 1.62
CA VAL A 78 12.24 5.02 1.75
C VAL A 78 13.72 5.17 2.08
N PHE A 79 14.20 4.43 3.09
CA PHE A 79 15.59 4.52 3.54
C PHE A 79 16.58 4.20 2.40
N VAL A 80 16.32 3.11 1.67
CA VAL A 80 17.18 2.71 0.55
C VAL A 80 17.05 3.68 -0.64
N SER A 81 15.86 4.23 -0.91
CA SER A 81 15.68 5.24 -1.96
C SER A 81 16.47 6.51 -1.71
N ILE A 82 16.52 7.00 -0.47
CA ILE A 82 17.30 8.19 -0.12
C ILE A 82 18.78 7.94 -0.41
N GLY A 83 19.32 6.78 -0.03
CA GLY A 83 20.69 6.38 -0.34
C GLY A 83 20.95 6.26 -1.85
N ALA A 84 20.04 5.65 -2.60
CA ALA A 84 20.16 5.52 -4.04
C ALA A 84 20.18 6.89 -4.74
N ILE A 85 19.30 7.81 -4.34
CA ILE A 85 19.22 9.16 -4.92
C ILE A 85 20.46 9.99 -4.58
N PHE A 86 21.00 9.84 -3.37
CA PHE A 86 22.28 10.46 -3.01
C PHE A 86 23.42 10.01 -3.93
N ILE A 87 23.52 8.71 -4.20
CA ILE A 87 24.49 8.14 -5.15
C ILE A 87 24.24 8.66 -6.58
N GLN A 88 22.98 8.75 -6.99
CA GLN A 88 22.58 9.22 -8.32
C GLN A 88 22.91 10.70 -8.56
N ASN A 89 22.97 11.52 -7.51
CA ASN A 89 23.37 12.92 -7.61
C ASN A 89 24.89 13.09 -7.82
N ILE A 90 25.70 12.08 -7.48
CA ILE A 90 27.16 12.09 -7.65
C ILE A 90 27.56 11.51 -9.03
N LEU A 91 26.79 10.53 -9.52
CA LEU A 91 27.02 9.89 -10.81
C LEU A 91 26.44 10.69 -11.98
N THR A 92 27.08 10.61 -13.14
CA THR A 92 26.50 11.09 -14.40
C THR A 92 25.24 10.27 -14.72
N ARG A 93 24.09 10.93 -14.86
CA ARG A 93 22.83 10.27 -15.20
C ARG A 93 22.88 9.72 -16.63
N THR A 94 23.07 8.40 -16.72
CA THR A 94 22.98 7.62 -17.94
C THR A 94 21.94 6.52 -17.75
N ILE A 95 21.36 6.04 -18.86
CA ILE A 95 20.41 4.92 -18.80
C ILE A 95 21.05 3.70 -18.12
N PHE A 96 22.34 3.47 -18.38
CA PHE A 96 23.08 2.37 -17.78
C PHE A 96 23.28 2.54 -16.27
N SER A 97 23.70 3.73 -15.81
CA SER A 97 23.89 3.99 -14.37
C SER A 97 22.57 3.90 -13.60
N ASP A 98 21.47 4.41 -14.15
CA ASP A 98 20.17 4.38 -13.49
C ASP A 98 19.63 2.95 -13.40
N THR A 99 19.78 2.16 -14.47
CA THR A 99 19.37 0.74 -14.48
C THR A 99 20.17 -0.06 -13.45
N LEU A 100 21.49 0.14 -13.41
CA LEU A 100 22.37 -0.58 -12.49
C LEU A 100 22.10 -0.18 -11.03
N LEU A 101 21.84 1.10 -10.76
CA LEU A 101 21.48 1.60 -9.44
C LEU A 101 20.16 0.99 -8.94
N VAL A 102 19.14 0.94 -9.80
CA VAL A 102 17.85 0.32 -9.45
C VAL A 102 18.02 -1.18 -9.21
N PHE A 103 18.79 -1.88 -10.04
CA PHE A 103 19.09 -3.30 -9.85
C PHE A 103 19.75 -3.57 -8.49
N ILE A 104 20.82 -2.84 -8.16
CA ILE A 104 21.49 -2.96 -6.86
C ILE A 104 20.56 -2.55 -5.72
N GLY A 105 19.78 -1.48 -5.90
CA GLY A 105 18.84 -0.99 -4.89
C GLY A 105 17.77 -2.01 -4.53
N VAL A 106 17.19 -2.72 -5.51
CA VAL A 106 16.23 -3.80 -5.26
C VAL A 106 16.88 -4.94 -4.47
N ILE A 107 18.09 -5.36 -4.84
CA ILE A 107 18.84 -6.38 -4.10
C ILE A 107 19.08 -5.93 -2.65
N ALA A 108 19.51 -4.68 -2.45
CA ALA A 108 19.74 -4.11 -1.13
C ALA A 108 18.45 -4.12 -0.29
N VAL A 109 17.32 -3.68 -0.83
CA VAL A 109 16.01 -3.71 -0.15
C VAL A 109 15.66 -5.13 0.30
N ILE A 110 15.80 -6.13 -0.56
CA ILE A 110 15.49 -7.53 -0.24
C ILE A 110 16.39 -8.04 0.89
N ILE A 111 17.69 -7.75 0.82
CA ILE A 111 18.65 -8.12 1.87
C ILE A 111 18.28 -7.46 3.19
N PHE A 112 17.99 -6.16 3.20
CA PHE A 112 17.58 -5.44 4.42
C PHE A 112 16.30 -6.03 5.03
N CYS A 113 15.29 -6.36 4.21
CA CYS A 113 14.05 -6.98 4.70
C CYS A 113 14.30 -8.37 5.31
N ASN A 114 15.18 -9.17 4.71
CA ASN A 114 15.54 -10.48 5.22
C ASN A 114 16.36 -10.39 6.51
N MET A 115 17.33 -9.47 6.59
CA MET A 115 18.13 -9.23 7.80
C MET A 115 17.28 -8.79 8.98
N THR A 116 16.23 -8.02 8.72
CA THR A 116 15.29 -7.53 9.75
C THR A 116 14.20 -8.55 10.11
N LYS A 117 14.22 -9.76 9.52
CA LYS A 117 13.24 -10.84 9.75
C LYS A 117 11.80 -10.43 9.42
N HIS A 118 11.62 -9.59 8.40
CA HIS A 118 10.32 -9.12 7.91
C HIS A 118 10.14 -9.40 6.41
N PRO A 119 10.18 -10.69 5.97
CA PRO A 119 10.04 -11.04 4.55
C PRO A 119 8.68 -10.64 3.95
N GLU A 120 7.63 -10.55 4.76
CA GLU A 120 6.30 -10.11 4.33
C GLU A 120 6.27 -8.63 3.88
N GLY A 121 7.25 -7.84 4.31
CA GLY A 121 7.43 -6.45 3.92
C GLY A 121 8.06 -6.26 2.54
N ILE A 122 8.73 -7.27 1.97
CA ILE A 122 9.57 -7.14 0.76
C ILE A 122 8.84 -6.47 -0.40
N ILE A 123 7.63 -6.92 -0.73
CA ILE A 123 6.84 -6.37 -1.84
C ILE A 123 6.56 -4.88 -1.62
N THR A 124 6.19 -4.51 -0.39
CA THR A 124 5.92 -3.11 -0.03
C THR A 124 7.20 -2.27 -0.11
N SER A 125 8.32 -2.79 0.40
CA SER A 125 9.61 -2.10 0.39
C SER A 125 10.10 -1.85 -1.03
N VAL A 126 10.11 -2.89 -1.87
CA VAL A 126 10.55 -2.77 -3.28
C VAL A 126 9.63 -1.83 -4.05
N SER A 127 8.32 -1.95 -3.88
CA SER A 127 7.35 -1.06 -4.54
C SER A 127 7.55 0.40 -4.13
N THR A 128 7.78 0.66 -2.84
CA THR A 128 8.05 2.01 -2.34
C THR A 128 9.37 2.56 -2.88
N PHE A 129 10.41 1.71 -2.90
CA PHE A 129 11.70 2.07 -3.45
C PHE A 129 11.60 2.54 -4.91
N LEU A 130 10.95 1.73 -5.74
CA LEU A 130 10.76 2.01 -7.16
C LEU A 130 9.91 3.26 -7.38
N ILE A 131 8.81 3.42 -6.62
CA ILE A 131 7.95 4.61 -6.75
C ILE A 131 8.76 5.88 -6.48
N ILE A 132 9.57 5.91 -5.41
CA ILE A 132 10.35 7.11 -5.07
C ILE A 132 11.42 7.37 -6.13
N CYS A 133 12.16 6.34 -6.55
CA CYS A 133 13.23 6.48 -7.54
C CYS A 133 12.72 6.91 -8.94
N PHE A 134 11.50 6.53 -9.34
CA PHE A 134 10.96 6.86 -10.67
C PHE A 134 9.97 8.03 -10.69
N ASN A 135 9.25 8.32 -9.61
CA ASN A 135 8.21 9.37 -9.59
C ASN A 135 8.64 10.66 -8.88
N THR A 136 9.82 10.72 -8.25
CA THR A 136 10.20 11.89 -7.45
C THR A 136 11.48 12.55 -7.98
N PRO A 137 11.46 13.85 -8.30
CA PRO A 137 12.68 14.58 -8.60
C PRO A 137 13.59 14.63 -7.37
N ALA A 138 14.91 14.61 -7.58
CA ALA A 138 15.92 14.49 -6.51
C ALA A 138 15.82 15.60 -5.44
N THR A 139 15.33 16.79 -5.81
CA THR A 139 15.18 17.94 -4.91
C THR A 139 14.05 17.78 -3.90
N GLU A 140 12.96 17.11 -4.27
CA GLU A 140 11.75 16.95 -3.42
C GLU A 140 11.68 15.58 -2.75
N THR A 141 12.73 14.77 -2.91
CA THR A 141 12.75 13.36 -2.47
C THR A 141 12.53 13.21 -0.97
N ILE A 142 13.22 14.00 -0.15
CA ILE A 142 13.12 13.88 1.31
C ILE A 142 11.70 14.24 1.78
N HIS A 143 11.14 15.31 1.22
CA HIS A 143 9.79 15.75 1.50
C HIS A 143 8.78 14.66 1.14
N TYR A 144 8.81 14.18 -0.12
CA TYR A 144 7.93 13.11 -0.58
C TYR A 144 8.08 11.82 0.22
N ALA A 145 9.31 11.43 0.56
CA ALA A 145 9.61 10.21 1.30
C ALA A 145 9.06 10.24 2.74
N PHE A 146 9.20 11.37 3.44
CA PHE A 146 8.60 11.57 4.75
C PHE A 146 7.07 11.44 4.66
N PHE A 147 6.50 12.17 3.71
CA PHE A 147 5.08 12.15 3.44
C PHE A 147 4.53 10.77 3.09
N ARG A 148 5.32 9.94 2.39
CA ARG A 148 4.98 8.56 2.07
C ARG A 148 4.80 7.70 3.32
N ILE A 149 5.66 7.87 4.32
CA ILE A 149 5.55 7.15 5.61
C ILE A 149 4.29 7.63 6.35
N PHE A 150 4.04 8.95 6.38
CA PHE A 150 2.85 9.52 7.02
C PHE A 150 1.55 9.01 6.40
N ASP A 151 1.44 8.98 5.07
CA ASP A 151 0.24 8.50 4.39
C ASP A 151 -0.02 7.01 4.72
N VAL A 152 1.05 6.20 4.79
CA VAL A 152 0.95 4.79 5.19
C VAL A 152 0.55 4.64 6.65
N LEU A 153 1.09 5.47 7.56
CA LEU A 153 0.69 5.47 8.97
C LEU A 153 -0.79 5.80 9.12
N ILE A 154 -1.28 6.86 8.47
CA ILE A 154 -2.69 7.26 8.51
C ILE A 154 -3.58 6.12 7.99
N GLY A 155 -3.26 5.56 6.83
CA GLY A 155 -4.04 4.47 6.25
C GLY A 155 -4.03 3.20 7.11
N ALA A 156 -2.88 2.82 7.66
CA ALA A 156 -2.74 1.69 8.56
C ALA A 156 -3.54 1.89 9.86
N SER A 157 -3.47 3.06 10.48
CA SER A 157 -4.23 3.40 11.68
C SER A 157 -5.74 3.33 11.42
N VAL A 158 -6.21 3.90 10.30
CA VAL A 158 -7.63 3.85 9.92
C VAL A 158 -8.08 2.41 9.68
N ALA A 159 -7.28 1.59 8.99
CA ALA A 159 -7.60 0.19 8.75
C ALA A 159 -7.79 -0.59 10.06
N VAL A 160 -6.87 -0.44 11.01
CA VAL A 160 -6.97 -1.10 12.32
C VAL A 160 -8.17 -0.59 13.11
N LEU A 161 -8.44 0.72 13.11
CA LEU A 161 -9.60 1.31 13.79
C LEU A 161 -10.93 0.79 13.23
N VAL A 162 -11.07 0.76 11.90
CA VAL A 162 -12.31 0.32 11.25
C VAL A 162 -12.54 -1.16 11.46
N ASP A 163 -11.49 -1.98 11.37
CA ASP A 163 -11.61 -3.42 11.60
C ASP A 163 -11.97 -3.75 13.06
N PHE A 164 -11.43 -2.98 14.01
CA PHE A 164 -11.77 -3.07 15.42
C PHE A 164 -13.21 -2.63 15.71
N SER A 165 -13.66 -1.54 15.07
CA SER A 165 -15.01 -0.97 15.29
C SER A 165 -16.11 -1.79 14.65
N LEU A 166 -15.81 -2.50 13.55
CA LEU A 166 -16.74 -3.35 12.83
C LEU A 166 -16.25 -4.81 12.85
N PRO A 167 -16.21 -5.50 13.99
CA PRO A 167 -15.64 -6.85 14.06
C PRO A 167 -16.43 -7.83 13.18
N GLY A 168 -15.70 -8.59 12.37
CA GLY A 168 -16.30 -9.69 11.59
C GLY A 168 -16.57 -10.89 12.48
N LYS A 169 -17.62 -11.66 12.18
CA LYS A 169 -17.84 -12.96 12.83
C LYS A 169 -16.58 -13.81 12.68
N LYS A 170 -15.96 -14.24 13.78
CA LYS A 170 -14.88 -15.24 13.75
C LYS A 170 -15.45 -16.48 13.07
N SER A 171 -14.98 -16.78 11.85
CA SER A 171 -15.26 -18.04 11.18
C SER A 171 -14.24 -19.08 11.61
#